data_AF-A0A6F9BR54-F1
#
_entry.id   AF-A0A6F9BR54-F1
#
_cell.length_a   1.000
_cell.length_b   1.000
_cell.length_c   1.000
_cell.angle_alpha   90.00
_cell.angle_beta   90.00
_cell.angle_gamma   90.00
#
_symmetry.space_group_name_H-M   'P 1'
#
loop_
_entity.id
_entity.type
_entity.pdbx_description
1 polymer ?
#
loop_
_entity_poly.entity_id
_entity_poly.type
_entity_poly.pdbx_seq_one_letter_code
_entity_poly.pdbx_strand_id
1 'polypeptide(L)'
;MELANRDVGTGEDSRKREVTNIQLRLEALHQIVALISGMEEKSNQGAGPVDVSLAISSGLLNVLSQLCGTETMLGQPLQLLQKPGVSQLSTALKVASTRLLQILSISTGTYADKLGPKVVQSLLDLLCSQLKNLLSQAGVSLLAASPGKNQENQDKNVGVETAPCSAALSLVRKQHTAELHLGDFLVFLRRVVSSKAIQSKMSSPKWTEVLLNIAAQKCCSGVPLVGNLRTRLLALHVLEAVLPACEASVEGDQMTQVVERLFSLLSDCMWDAPIAQAKHTIQMEEKEKELKLQGEEEDENLPIQEVSFDPEKTQCCVVENGQGLTHGNGGKGYGLASTGISSGCYQWKFYIVKENRGNEGTCVGVSRWPVHDFNHRTTSDMWLYRAYSGNLYHNGEQTLTLSSFTQGDYISCVLDMEARTISFGKNGEEPKLAFEDVDAAELYPCVMFYSSNPGEKRSPVATVLAEATTQLIRILHRTDHWTHCINNIMMERLHKIKPCFRDAANGTGGGGERRGEERGRGEERRGEERERRGEERRGEERRGEERRGEEERRGGERGEERRGEEREGRGERERGEGEERE
;
A
#
# COMPACT_ATOMS: atom_id res chain seq x y z
N MET A 1 57.13 -5.31 -49.18
CA MET A 1 57.43 -5.77 -47.81
C MET A 1 57.25 -4.60 -46.85
N GLU A 2 56.07 -3.98 -46.89
CA GLU A 2 55.66 -2.90 -45.99
C GLU A 2 54.15 -3.07 -45.87
N LEU A 3 53.68 -3.37 -44.67
CA LEU A 3 52.33 -3.17 -44.12
C LEU A 3 52.18 -4.07 -42.88
N ALA A 4 52.94 -3.75 -41.83
CA ALA A 4 52.72 -4.26 -40.49
C ALA A 4 53.27 -3.22 -39.50
N ASN A 5 52.53 -2.13 -39.27
CA ASN A 5 52.74 -1.21 -38.13
C ASN A 5 51.67 -0.09 -38.10
N ARG A 6 50.38 -0.41 -37.92
CA ARG A 6 49.36 0.64 -37.71
C ARG A 6 48.27 0.37 -36.66
N ASP A 7 48.39 -0.65 -35.81
CA ASP A 7 47.32 -1.01 -34.85
C ASP A 7 47.73 -1.03 -33.36
N VAL A 8 48.77 -0.27 -32.97
CA VAL A 8 49.18 -0.17 -31.55
C VAL A 8 48.73 1.15 -30.88
N GLY A 9 48.33 2.16 -31.66
CA GLY A 9 48.08 3.52 -31.13
C GLY A 9 46.68 3.79 -30.54
N THR A 10 45.66 3.00 -30.87
CA THR A 10 44.25 3.27 -30.49
C THR A 10 43.85 2.67 -29.13
N GLY A 11 44.53 1.60 -28.72
CA GLY A 11 44.30 0.94 -27.42
C GLY A 11 44.90 1.69 -26.23
N GLU A 12 46.04 2.37 -26.41
CA GLU A 12 46.66 3.19 -25.36
C GLU A 12 45.85 4.44 -25.02
N ASP A 13 45.26 5.08 -26.02
CA ASP A 13 44.47 6.30 -25.81
C ASP A 13 43.12 6.01 -25.15
N SER A 14 42.52 4.86 -25.45
CA SER A 14 41.31 4.37 -24.77
C SER A 14 41.60 3.98 -23.33
N ARG A 15 42.73 3.29 -23.06
CA ARG A 15 43.19 3.00 -21.69
C ARG A 15 43.53 4.26 -20.90
N LYS A 16 44.17 5.26 -21.51
CA LYS A 16 44.48 6.55 -20.86
C LYS A 16 43.20 7.34 -20.51
N ARG A 17 42.18 7.30 -21.37
CA ARG A 17 40.84 7.89 -21.09
C ARG A 17 40.09 7.16 -19.99
N GLU A 18 40.21 5.84 -19.94
CA GLU A 18 39.59 5.02 -18.90
C GLU A 18 40.29 5.21 -17.54
N VAL A 19 41.62 5.27 -17.53
CA VAL A 19 42.44 5.56 -16.33
C VAL A 19 42.18 6.97 -15.80
N THR A 20 42.06 7.98 -16.67
CA THR A 20 41.71 9.34 -16.24
C THR A 20 40.28 9.44 -15.71
N ASN A 21 39.33 8.68 -16.27
CA ASN A 21 37.96 8.62 -15.73
C ASN A 21 37.92 7.93 -14.35
N ILE A 22 38.73 6.88 -14.16
CA ILE A 22 38.88 6.20 -12.87
C ILE A 22 39.55 7.13 -11.86
N GLN A 23 40.58 7.88 -12.27
CA GLN A 23 41.28 8.85 -11.41
C GLN A 23 40.34 9.96 -10.92
N LEU A 24 39.52 10.52 -11.82
CA LEU A 24 38.50 11.54 -11.47
C LEU A 24 37.44 10.99 -10.52
N ARG A 25 37.03 9.72 -10.69
CA ARG A 25 36.10 9.05 -9.77
C ARG A 25 36.75 8.77 -8.41
N LEU A 26 38.05 8.47 -8.37
CA LEU A 26 38.81 8.22 -7.16
C LEU A 26 39.07 9.53 -6.38
N GLU A 27 39.30 10.64 -7.08
CA GLU A 27 39.39 11.98 -6.47
C GLU A 27 38.03 12.45 -5.93
N ALA A 28 36.94 12.22 -6.65
CA ALA A 28 35.60 12.51 -6.14
C ALA A 28 35.25 11.66 -4.91
N LEU A 29 35.62 10.37 -4.91
CA LEU A 29 35.51 9.49 -3.74
C LEU A 29 36.40 9.96 -2.58
N HIS A 30 37.64 10.38 -2.85
CA HIS A 30 38.51 10.95 -1.82
C HIS A 30 37.94 12.24 -1.24
N GLN A 31 37.35 13.12 -2.05
CA GLN A 31 36.70 14.35 -1.55
C GLN A 31 35.45 14.04 -0.74
N ILE A 32 34.64 13.06 -1.16
CA ILE A 32 33.45 12.61 -0.43
C ILE A 32 33.85 11.95 0.89
N VAL A 33 34.86 11.09 0.88
CA VAL A 33 35.38 10.43 2.09
C VAL A 33 36.06 11.43 3.01
N ALA A 34 36.85 12.38 2.51
CA ALA A 34 37.44 13.44 3.32
C ALA A 34 36.40 14.38 3.93
N LEU A 35 35.29 14.66 3.22
CA LEU A 35 34.16 15.40 3.75
C LEU A 35 33.42 14.60 4.83
N ILE A 36 33.20 13.30 4.62
CA ILE A 36 32.57 12.41 5.60
C ILE A 36 33.46 12.24 6.84
N SER A 37 34.76 11.99 6.66
CA SER A 37 35.74 11.87 7.76
C SER A 37 35.96 13.20 8.50
N GLY A 38 35.94 14.35 7.81
CA GLY A 38 35.96 15.66 8.44
C GLY A 38 34.67 15.99 9.21
N MET A 39 33.54 15.35 8.84
CA MET A 39 32.28 15.41 9.59
C MET A 39 32.25 14.42 10.77
N GLU A 40 32.96 13.29 10.70
CA GLU A 40 33.09 12.29 11.78
C GLU A 40 34.13 12.68 12.85
N GLU A 41 35.19 13.42 12.53
CA GLU A 41 36.14 13.92 13.54
C GLU A 41 35.53 15.01 14.44
N LYS A 42 34.36 15.57 14.07
CA LYS A 42 33.56 16.50 14.89
C LYS A 42 32.33 15.82 15.52
N SER A 43 32.36 14.50 15.69
CA SER A 43 31.25 13.59 16.10
C SER A 43 30.58 13.80 17.46
N ASN A 44 30.52 15.03 17.98
CA ASN A 44 29.54 15.38 19.02
C ASN A 44 28.58 16.51 18.61
N GLN A 45 28.74 17.09 17.41
CA GLN A 45 27.80 18.07 16.84
C GLN A 45 27.71 17.80 15.33
N GLY A 46 26.54 17.38 14.83
CA GLY A 46 26.34 17.11 13.40
C GLY A 46 26.74 18.30 12.50
N ALA A 47 26.89 18.05 11.19
CA ALA A 47 27.32 19.06 10.20
C ALA A 47 26.77 20.45 10.50
N GLY A 48 27.65 21.41 10.78
CA GLY A 48 27.22 22.75 11.17
C GLY A 48 26.55 23.46 10.00
N PRO A 49 25.78 24.53 10.26
CA PRO A 49 25.18 25.36 9.20
C PRO A 49 26.25 25.91 8.22
N VAL A 50 27.46 26.14 8.71
CA VAL A 50 28.61 26.58 7.88
C VAL A 50 29.05 25.48 6.91
N ASP A 51 29.14 24.22 7.37
CA ASP A 51 29.55 23.08 6.56
C ASP A 51 28.50 22.78 5.47
N VAL A 52 27.22 22.88 5.80
CA VAL A 52 26.10 22.74 4.84
C VAL A 52 26.14 23.86 3.79
N SER A 53 26.37 25.10 4.21
CA SER A 53 26.49 26.22 3.28
C SER A 53 27.69 26.06 2.35
N LEU A 54 28.84 25.65 2.88
CA LEU A 54 30.06 25.44 2.09
C LEU A 54 29.89 24.30 1.08
N ALA A 55 29.31 23.18 1.50
CA ALA A 55 29.03 22.04 0.64
C ALA A 55 28.08 22.39 -0.51
N ILE A 56 27.04 23.18 -0.26
CA ILE A 56 26.10 23.59 -1.31
C ILE A 56 26.72 24.64 -2.23
N SER A 57 27.45 25.62 -1.68
CA SER A 57 28.07 26.70 -2.45
C SER A 57 29.30 26.26 -3.26
N SER A 58 29.92 25.11 -2.95
CA SER A 58 31.07 24.58 -3.69
C SER A 58 30.70 23.90 -5.03
N GLY A 59 29.41 23.81 -5.35
CA GLY A 59 28.94 23.13 -6.57
C GLY A 59 28.75 21.61 -6.41
N LEU A 60 28.93 21.07 -5.20
CA LEU A 60 28.74 19.64 -4.90
C LEU A 60 27.34 19.15 -5.30
N LEU A 61 26.30 19.98 -5.19
CA LEU A 61 24.94 19.60 -5.58
C LEU A 61 24.83 19.21 -7.06
N ASN A 62 25.55 19.87 -7.96
CA ASN A 62 25.55 19.50 -9.39
C ASN A 62 26.21 18.14 -9.61
N VAL A 63 27.31 17.87 -8.90
CA VAL A 63 28.01 16.58 -8.96
C VAL A 63 27.11 15.47 -8.40
N LEU A 64 26.49 15.71 -7.24
CA LEU A 64 25.55 14.76 -6.64
C LEU A 64 24.33 14.52 -7.53
N SER A 65 23.80 15.54 -8.20
CA SER A 65 22.70 15.39 -9.16
C SER A 65 23.07 14.45 -10.31
N GLN A 66 24.29 14.55 -10.83
CA GLN A 66 24.77 13.68 -11.91
C GLN A 66 25.05 12.26 -11.44
N LEU A 67 25.59 12.12 -10.22
CA LEU A 67 25.96 10.82 -9.64
C LEU A 67 24.77 10.02 -9.09
N CYS A 68 23.73 10.68 -8.57
CA CYS A 68 22.52 10.00 -8.09
C CYS A 68 21.67 9.40 -9.23
N GLY A 69 21.81 9.90 -10.46
CA GLY A 69 21.03 9.43 -11.61
C GLY A 69 19.51 9.59 -11.44
N THR A 70 18.73 8.92 -12.30
CA THR A 70 17.26 8.88 -12.27
C THR A 70 16.68 7.88 -11.26
N GLU A 71 17.52 6.98 -10.73
CA GLU A 71 17.14 5.91 -9.81
C GLU A 71 17.51 6.28 -8.37
N THR A 72 16.52 6.65 -7.56
CA THR A 72 16.74 6.89 -6.13
C THR A 72 16.70 5.56 -5.38
N MET A 73 17.88 5.00 -5.06
CA MET A 73 18.03 3.79 -4.23
C MET A 73 17.79 4.11 -2.75
N LEU A 74 16.56 4.45 -2.42
CA LEU A 74 16.11 4.67 -1.04
C LEU A 74 15.83 3.31 -0.41
N GLY A 75 16.47 3.00 0.72
CA GLY A 75 16.16 1.81 1.50
C GLY A 75 16.90 0.51 1.17
N GLN A 76 17.75 0.43 0.14
CA GLN A 76 18.62 -0.75 -0.01
C GLN A 76 19.66 -0.81 1.13
N PRO A 77 19.67 -1.88 1.95
CA PRO A 77 20.81 -2.20 2.78
C PRO A 77 22.01 -2.48 1.87
N LEU A 78 23.23 -2.15 2.31
CA LEU A 78 24.46 -2.66 1.70
C LEU A 78 24.57 -4.17 1.96
N GLN A 79 23.69 -4.99 1.38
CA GLN A 79 23.91 -6.43 1.28
C GLN A 79 24.66 -6.67 -0.02
N LEU A 80 25.98 -6.70 0.13
CA LEU A 80 26.96 -6.93 -0.91
C LEU A 80 26.91 -8.41 -1.34
N LEU A 81 25.82 -8.86 -1.96
CA LEU A 81 25.75 -10.22 -2.50
C LEU A 81 26.59 -10.27 -3.78
N GLN A 82 27.72 -10.96 -3.71
CA GLN A 82 28.67 -11.14 -4.81
C GLN A 82 27.98 -11.78 -6.02
N LYS A 83 27.62 -10.98 -7.03
CA LYS A 83 27.39 -11.47 -8.39
C LYS A 83 28.66 -11.23 -9.22
N PRO A 84 29.28 -12.28 -9.79
CA PRO A 84 30.44 -12.11 -10.66
C PRO A 84 30.06 -11.32 -11.92
N GLY A 85 30.83 -10.29 -12.27
CA GLY A 85 30.78 -9.65 -13.61
C GLY A 85 30.15 -8.25 -13.73
N VAL A 86 29.63 -7.63 -12.66
CA VAL A 86 29.06 -6.26 -12.72
C VAL A 86 29.90 -5.27 -11.90
N SER A 87 30.22 -4.09 -12.46
CA SER A 87 30.99 -3.02 -11.81
C SER A 87 30.29 -2.49 -10.53
N GLN A 88 30.70 -3.02 -9.37
CA GLN A 88 30.14 -2.67 -8.05
C GLN A 88 30.48 -1.24 -7.60
N LEU A 89 31.59 -0.66 -8.10
CA LEU A 89 32.03 0.70 -7.79
C LEU A 89 30.98 1.73 -8.20
N SER A 90 30.35 1.54 -9.37
CA SER A 90 29.30 2.44 -9.86
C SER A 90 28.06 2.45 -8.96
N THR A 91 27.72 1.30 -8.37
CA THR A 91 26.58 1.14 -7.47
C THR A 91 26.89 1.70 -6.09
N ALA A 92 28.08 1.41 -5.55
CA ALA A 92 28.54 1.98 -4.29
C ALA A 92 28.62 3.51 -4.34
N LEU A 93 29.13 4.09 -5.44
CA LEU A 93 29.19 5.53 -5.65
C LEU A 93 27.79 6.17 -5.70
N LYS A 94 26.83 5.55 -6.40
CA LYS A 94 25.43 5.99 -6.43
C LYS A 94 24.80 5.99 -5.05
N VAL A 95 24.98 4.91 -4.28
CA VAL A 95 24.44 4.77 -2.92
C VAL A 95 25.06 5.82 -1.99
N ALA A 96 26.39 5.97 -2.01
CA ALA A 96 27.09 6.97 -1.20
C ALA A 96 26.65 8.41 -1.55
N SER A 97 26.55 8.73 -2.84
CA SER A 97 26.09 10.04 -3.32
C SER A 97 24.65 10.33 -2.89
N THR A 98 23.77 9.33 -2.98
CA THR A 98 22.37 9.44 -2.54
C THR A 98 22.30 9.69 -1.04
N ARG A 99 23.06 8.95 -0.23
CA ARG A 99 23.12 9.12 1.23
C ARG A 99 23.66 10.50 1.61
N LEU A 100 24.71 10.98 0.95
CA LEU A 100 25.24 12.32 1.17
C LEU A 100 24.21 13.41 0.85
N LEU A 101 23.48 13.28 -0.27
CA LEU A 101 22.41 14.20 -0.61
C LEU A 101 21.29 14.19 0.45
N GLN A 102 20.94 13.03 0.98
CA GLN A 102 19.96 12.92 2.06
C GLN A 102 20.42 13.61 3.34
N ILE A 103 21.68 13.41 3.74
CA ILE A 103 22.27 14.06 4.92
C ILE A 103 22.25 15.58 4.75
N LEU A 104 22.70 16.08 3.59
CA LEU A 104 22.66 17.52 3.27
C LEU A 104 21.24 18.06 3.30
N SER A 105 20.26 17.29 2.81
CA SER A 105 18.87 17.72 2.77
C SER A 105 18.21 17.78 4.15
N ILE A 106 18.41 16.77 4.99
CA ILE A 106 17.91 16.75 6.36
C ILE A 106 18.58 17.87 7.18
N SER A 107 19.90 18.05 7.01
CA SER A 107 20.65 19.12 7.67
C SER A 107 20.18 20.51 7.21
N THR A 108 19.91 20.68 5.91
CA THR A 108 19.34 21.94 5.38
C THR A 108 17.94 22.20 5.92
N GLY A 109 17.10 21.17 6.04
CA GLY A 109 15.77 21.30 6.65
C GLY A 109 15.84 21.72 8.12
N THR A 110 16.78 21.14 8.86
CA THR A 110 17.01 21.41 10.29
C THR A 110 17.60 22.81 10.55
N TYR A 111 18.50 23.28 9.68
CA TYR A 111 19.19 24.57 9.85
C TYR A 111 18.67 25.67 8.91
N ALA A 112 17.50 25.50 8.30
CA ALA A 112 16.98 26.40 7.26
C ALA A 112 16.97 27.88 7.68
N ASP A 113 16.64 28.18 8.95
CA ASP A 113 16.58 29.55 9.48
C ASP A 113 17.97 30.20 9.65
N LYS A 114 19.04 29.40 9.69
CA LYS A 114 20.44 29.84 9.85
C LYS A 114 21.23 29.82 8.53
N LEU A 115 20.62 29.30 7.47
CA LEU A 115 21.25 29.18 6.15
C LEU A 115 20.82 30.34 5.24
N GLY A 116 21.69 30.70 4.30
CA GLY A 116 21.33 31.71 3.30
C GLY A 116 20.14 31.23 2.45
N PRO A 117 19.18 32.12 2.10
CA PRO A 117 17.97 31.71 1.38
C PRO A 117 18.26 31.11 0.00
N LYS A 118 19.38 31.50 -0.63
CA LYS A 118 19.86 30.93 -1.89
C LYS A 118 20.33 29.47 -1.74
N VAL A 119 21.03 29.16 -0.65
CA VAL A 119 21.53 27.81 -0.34
C VAL A 119 20.36 26.85 -0.17
N VAL A 120 19.37 27.25 0.63
CA VAL A 120 18.14 26.48 0.84
C VAL A 120 17.40 26.30 -0.48
N GLN A 121 17.27 27.36 -1.30
CA GLN A 121 16.58 27.30 -2.58
C GLN A 121 17.24 26.33 -3.57
N SER A 122 18.57 26.37 -3.71
CA SER A 122 19.31 25.51 -4.64
C SER A 122 19.11 24.02 -4.33
N LEU A 123 19.10 23.64 -3.05
CA LEU A 123 18.81 22.27 -2.64
C LEU A 123 17.36 21.90 -2.97
N LEU A 124 16.38 22.75 -2.62
CA LEU A 124 14.97 22.47 -2.90
C LEU A 124 14.71 22.36 -4.40
N ASP A 125 15.38 23.14 -5.25
CA ASP A 125 15.25 23.02 -6.69
C ASP A 125 15.75 21.68 -7.23
N LEU A 126 16.85 21.16 -6.68
CA LEU A 126 17.34 19.81 -6.99
C LEU A 126 16.35 18.73 -6.55
N LEU A 127 15.84 18.80 -5.31
CA LEU A 127 14.86 17.84 -4.81
C LEU A 127 13.56 17.87 -5.62
N CYS A 128 13.12 19.06 -6.06
CA CYS A 128 11.96 19.22 -6.92
C CYS A 128 12.20 18.59 -8.30
N SER A 129 13.39 18.76 -8.87
CA SER A 129 13.76 18.12 -10.14
C SER A 129 13.77 16.59 -10.01
N GLN A 130 14.31 16.05 -8.92
CA GLN A 130 14.27 14.62 -8.63
C GLN A 130 12.83 14.10 -8.52
N LEU A 131 11.95 14.82 -7.82
CA LEU A 131 10.54 14.46 -7.71
C LEU A 131 9.85 14.41 -9.09
N LYS A 132 10.09 15.41 -9.94
CA LYS A 132 9.54 15.46 -11.31
C LYS A 132 10.03 14.29 -12.17
N ASN A 133 11.31 13.94 -12.06
CA ASN A 133 11.90 12.82 -12.79
C ASN A 133 11.35 11.46 -12.32
N LEU A 134 11.06 11.31 -11.03
CA LEU A 134 10.43 10.09 -10.50
C LEU A 134 8.96 9.99 -10.93
N LEU A 135 8.24 11.10 -10.92
CA LEU A 135 6.86 11.15 -11.41
C LEU A 135 6.78 10.82 -12.90
N SER A 136 7.68 11.36 -13.74
CA SER A 136 7.69 11.04 -15.16
C SER A 136 7.92 9.54 -15.39
N GLN A 137 8.89 8.94 -14.69
CA GLN A 137 9.15 7.49 -14.75
C GLN A 137 7.96 6.65 -14.30
N ALA A 138 7.26 7.07 -13.23
CA ALA A 138 6.04 6.39 -12.76
C ALA A 138 4.85 6.54 -13.74
N GLY A 139 4.82 7.61 -14.55
CA GLY A 139 3.71 7.95 -15.43
C GLY A 139 3.83 7.52 -16.90
N VAL A 140 4.99 7.05 -17.37
CA VAL A 140 5.27 6.82 -18.82
C VAL A 140 4.37 5.76 -19.50
N SER A 141 3.86 4.76 -18.78
CA SER A 141 3.19 3.62 -19.44
C SER A 141 1.74 3.87 -19.91
N LEU A 142 1.01 4.83 -19.32
CA LEU A 142 -0.42 5.01 -19.63
C LEU A 142 -0.68 5.93 -20.85
N LEU A 143 0.32 6.69 -21.30
CA LEU A 143 0.22 7.56 -22.48
C LEU A 143 0.60 6.85 -23.78
N ALA A 144 1.44 5.81 -23.71
CA ALA A 144 1.88 5.05 -24.88
C ALA A 144 0.84 4.02 -25.39
N ALA A 145 -0.23 3.78 -24.62
CA ALA A 145 -1.29 2.83 -24.97
C ALA A 145 -2.45 3.46 -25.77
N SER A 146 -2.28 4.66 -26.32
CA SER A 146 -3.27 5.30 -27.19
C SER A 146 -2.92 5.02 -28.67
N PRO A 147 -3.65 4.15 -29.39
CA PRO A 147 -3.47 4.02 -30.83
C PRO A 147 -4.12 5.24 -31.50
N GLY A 148 -3.31 6.20 -31.92
CA GLY A 148 -3.83 7.47 -32.45
C GLY A 148 -2.84 8.21 -33.34
N LYS A 149 -2.73 7.74 -34.59
CA LYS A 149 -2.48 8.49 -35.85
C LYS A 149 -1.37 9.56 -35.85
N ASN A 150 -0.22 9.21 -36.43
CA ASN A 150 0.33 9.85 -37.65
C ASN A 150 1.83 9.50 -37.80
N GLN A 151 2.15 8.59 -38.71
CA GLN A 151 3.30 8.74 -39.61
C GLN A 151 3.19 7.72 -40.74
N GLU A 152 2.76 8.20 -41.90
CA GLU A 152 2.89 7.49 -43.17
C GLU A 152 4.38 7.39 -43.55
N ASN A 153 4.72 6.26 -44.17
CA ASN A 153 5.89 5.98 -45.01
C ASN A 153 7.27 5.96 -44.35
N GLN A 154 7.79 4.74 -44.13
CA GLN A 154 8.82 4.18 -45.01
C GLN A 154 9.04 2.68 -44.77
N ASP A 155 8.93 1.92 -45.86
CA ASP A 155 9.33 0.52 -45.98
C ASP A 155 10.77 0.28 -45.48
N LYS A 156 10.96 -0.80 -44.71
CA LYS A 156 12.00 -1.82 -44.96
C LYS A 156 11.88 -3.01 -44.00
N ASN A 157 11.39 -4.08 -44.60
CA ASN A 157 11.58 -5.51 -44.33
C ASN A 157 12.79 -5.88 -43.43
N VAL A 158 12.56 -6.33 -42.19
CA VAL A 158 13.44 -7.24 -41.42
C VAL A 158 12.54 -8.14 -40.56
N GLY A 159 12.90 -9.43 -40.47
CA GLY A 159 12.09 -10.56 -40.02
C GLY A 159 11.35 -10.40 -38.68
N VAL A 160 10.21 -11.07 -38.64
CA VAL A 160 9.32 -11.19 -37.47
C VAL A 160 10.02 -12.02 -36.39
N GLU A 161 10.71 -11.34 -35.47
CA GLU A 161 10.99 -11.91 -34.15
C GLU A 161 9.77 -11.72 -33.25
N THR A 162 9.26 -12.85 -32.77
CA THR A 162 8.18 -13.02 -31.81
C THR A 162 8.56 -12.45 -30.43
N ALA A 163 8.30 -11.17 -30.15
CA ALA A 163 8.43 -10.64 -28.77
C ALA A 163 7.56 -9.41 -28.39
N PRO A 164 6.21 -9.46 -28.38
CA PRO A 164 5.40 -8.42 -27.74
C PRO A 164 5.24 -8.61 -26.21
N CYS A 165 5.18 -9.86 -25.74
CA CYS A 165 4.75 -10.17 -24.36
C CYS A 165 5.81 -9.93 -23.27
N SER A 166 7.11 -10.15 -23.55
CA SER A 166 8.18 -9.96 -22.56
C SER A 166 8.43 -8.47 -22.24
N ALA A 167 8.26 -7.60 -23.25
CA ALA A 167 8.45 -6.16 -23.13
C ALA A 167 7.38 -5.50 -22.23
N ALA A 168 6.11 -5.88 -22.39
CA ALA A 168 5.00 -5.32 -21.61
C ALA A 168 5.12 -5.64 -20.11
N LEU A 169 5.42 -6.90 -19.75
CA LEU A 169 5.65 -7.29 -18.35
C LEU A 169 6.88 -6.60 -17.75
N SER A 170 7.94 -6.41 -18.54
CA SER A 170 9.13 -5.67 -18.10
C SER A 170 8.83 -4.19 -17.83
N LEU A 171 7.92 -3.58 -18.61
CA LEU A 171 7.52 -2.19 -18.47
C LEU A 171 6.66 -1.97 -17.22
N VAL A 172 5.70 -2.88 -16.96
CA VAL A 172 4.88 -2.86 -15.74
C VAL A 172 5.74 -3.01 -14.47
N ARG A 173 6.72 -3.92 -14.49
CA ARG A 173 7.68 -4.07 -13.37
C ARG A 173 8.52 -2.82 -13.16
N LYS A 174 9.01 -2.19 -14.23
CA LYS A 174 9.76 -0.92 -14.15
C LYS A 174 8.91 0.22 -13.59
N GLN A 175 7.65 0.32 -14.01
CA GLN A 175 6.70 1.31 -13.49
C GLN A 175 6.42 1.09 -12.00
N HIS A 176 6.17 -0.15 -11.58
CA HIS A 176 5.93 -0.47 -10.17
C HIS A 176 7.12 -0.08 -9.28
N THR A 177 8.34 -0.39 -9.72
CA THR A 177 9.56 0.03 -9.02
C THR A 177 9.70 1.55 -8.95
N ALA A 178 9.36 2.27 -10.04
CA ALA A 178 9.37 3.74 -10.04
C ALA A 178 8.33 4.34 -9.06
N GLU A 179 7.14 3.75 -8.95
CA GLU A 179 6.13 4.16 -7.97
C GLU A 179 6.57 3.94 -6.52
N LEU A 180 7.30 2.84 -6.26
CA LEU A 180 7.89 2.57 -4.94
C LEU A 180 8.96 3.60 -4.58
N HIS A 181 9.91 3.87 -5.49
CA HIS A 181 10.93 4.90 -5.29
C HIS A 181 10.32 6.30 -5.11
N LEU A 182 9.26 6.62 -5.86
CA LEU A 182 8.50 7.86 -5.66
C LEU A 182 7.88 7.93 -4.26
N GLY A 183 7.31 6.83 -3.77
CA GLY A 183 6.78 6.71 -2.41
C GLY A 183 7.84 6.93 -1.34
N ASP A 184 9.01 6.28 -1.47
CA ASP A 184 10.12 6.43 -0.53
C ASP A 184 10.69 7.85 -0.53
N PHE A 185 10.74 8.49 -1.71
CA PHE A 185 11.18 9.88 -1.82
C PHE A 185 10.21 10.84 -1.12
N LEU A 186 8.90 10.59 -1.18
CA LEU A 186 7.91 11.38 -0.43
C LEU A 186 8.02 11.19 1.09
N VAL A 187 8.35 9.97 1.57
CA VAL A 187 8.66 9.73 2.99
C VAL A 187 9.88 10.55 3.40
N PHE A 188 10.91 10.58 2.57
CA PHE A 188 12.10 11.39 2.79
C PHE A 188 11.78 12.90 2.80
N LEU A 189 11.01 13.39 1.82
CA LEU A 189 10.60 14.80 1.78
C LEU A 189 9.87 15.21 3.05
N ARG A 190 8.96 14.37 3.57
CA ARG A 190 8.28 14.64 4.85
C ARG A 190 9.23 14.89 6.02
N ARG A 191 10.43 14.28 6.01
CA ARG A 191 11.48 14.53 7.02
C ARG A 191 12.22 15.85 6.79
N VAL A 192 12.35 16.27 5.53
CA VAL A 192 13.00 17.54 5.15
C VAL A 192 12.09 18.74 5.44
N VAL A 193 10.76 18.57 5.33
CA VAL A 193 9.75 19.59 5.64
C VAL A 193 9.55 19.72 7.16
N SER A 194 10.61 20.02 7.90
CA SER A 194 10.60 20.14 9.36
C SER A 194 10.53 21.59 9.87
N SER A 195 10.93 22.56 9.06
CA SER A 195 10.98 23.99 9.43
C SER A 195 10.05 24.86 8.58
N LYS A 196 9.57 25.96 9.17
CA LYS A 196 8.65 26.90 8.51
C LYS A 196 9.28 27.55 7.27
N ALA A 197 10.59 27.81 7.28
CA ALA A 197 11.32 28.35 6.13
C ALA A 197 11.30 27.40 4.91
N ILE A 198 11.38 26.08 5.14
CA ILE A 198 11.26 25.08 4.08
C ILE A 198 9.81 24.98 3.60
N GLN A 199 8.85 24.94 4.54
CA GLN A 199 7.43 24.87 4.22
C GLN A 199 6.98 26.05 3.33
N SER A 200 7.35 27.29 3.68
CA SER A 200 7.04 28.49 2.87
C SER A 200 7.64 28.40 1.46
N LYS A 201 8.88 27.92 1.30
CA LYS A 201 9.49 27.74 -0.03
C LYS A 201 8.82 26.63 -0.85
N MET A 202 8.42 25.55 -0.17
CA MET A 202 7.75 24.41 -0.81
C MET A 202 6.27 24.68 -1.10
N SER A 203 5.66 25.76 -0.60
CA SER A 203 4.28 26.14 -0.97
C SER A 203 4.19 26.84 -2.32
N SER A 204 5.31 27.02 -3.02
CA SER A 204 5.35 27.61 -4.36
C SER A 204 4.63 26.75 -5.41
N PRO A 205 4.11 27.34 -6.51
CA PRO A 205 3.38 26.62 -7.56
C PRO A 205 4.13 25.40 -8.10
N LYS A 206 5.45 25.55 -8.27
CA LYS A 206 6.36 24.51 -8.77
C LYS A 206 6.28 23.21 -7.97
N TRP A 207 6.07 23.29 -6.66
CA TRP A 207 5.96 22.15 -5.76
C TRP A 207 4.53 21.67 -5.62
N THR A 208 3.59 22.60 -5.40
CA THR A 208 2.18 22.25 -5.21
C THR A 208 1.61 21.55 -6.44
N GLU A 209 2.00 21.98 -7.64
CA GLU A 209 1.58 21.35 -8.90
C GLU A 209 2.07 19.90 -9.00
N VAL A 210 3.34 19.62 -8.70
CA VAL A 210 3.91 18.27 -8.79
C VAL A 210 3.27 17.34 -7.77
N LEU A 211 3.09 17.81 -6.52
CA LEU A 211 2.45 17.02 -5.47
C LEU A 211 0.97 16.75 -5.77
N LEU A 212 0.25 17.75 -6.29
CA LEU A 212 -1.13 17.57 -6.75
C LEU A 212 -1.19 16.63 -7.95
N ASN A 213 -0.19 16.62 -8.85
CA ASN A 213 -0.16 15.69 -9.96
C ASN A 213 0.07 14.25 -9.49
N ILE A 214 0.92 14.04 -8.48
CA ILE A 214 1.07 12.71 -7.85
C ILE A 214 -0.26 12.27 -7.21
N ALA A 215 -0.94 13.16 -6.49
CA ALA A 215 -2.17 12.82 -5.78
C ALA A 215 -3.41 12.69 -6.67
N ALA A 216 -3.53 13.50 -7.72
CA ALA A 216 -4.78 13.77 -8.43
C ALA A 216 -4.72 13.69 -9.96
N GLN A 217 -3.54 13.59 -10.58
CA GLN A 217 -3.47 13.51 -12.04
C GLN A 217 -4.08 12.20 -12.54
N LYS A 218 -4.87 12.30 -13.60
CA LYS A 218 -5.43 11.16 -14.32
C LYS A 218 -4.91 11.15 -15.77
N CYS A 219 -4.93 9.98 -16.37
CA CYS A 219 -4.73 9.81 -17.81
C CYS A 219 -6.05 10.05 -18.56
N CYS A 220 -6.00 10.11 -19.89
CA CYS A 220 -7.19 10.31 -20.74
C CYS A 220 -8.28 9.22 -20.53
N SER A 221 -7.88 8.04 -20.02
CA SER A 221 -8.76 6.94 -19.65
C SER A 221 -9.51 7.14 -18.33
N GLY A 222 -9.20 8.18 -17.55
CA GLY A 222 -9.74 8.41 -16.21
C GLY A 222 -9.04 7.62 -15.09
N VAL A 223 -8.09 6.75 -15.44
CA VAL A 223 -7.24 6.03 -14.47
C VAL A 223 -6.21 7.00 -13.87
N PRO A 224 -5.91 6.94 -12.56
CA PRO A 224 -4.88 7.79 -11.96
C PRO A 224 -3.50 7.53 -12.58
N LEU A 225 -2.71 8.59 -12.73
CA LEU A 225 -1.34 8.52 -13.26
C LEU A 225 -0.42 7.67 -12.39
N VAL A 226 -0.57 7.78 -11.07
CA VAL A 226 0.11 6.95 -10.06
C VAL A 226 -0.94 6.02 -9.46
N GLY A 227 -0.80 4.72 -9.68
CA GLY A 227 -1.75 3.71 -9.17
C GLY A 227 -1.58 3.43 -7.68
N ASN A 228 -0.36 3.61 -7.15
CA ASN A 228 -0.05 3.33 -5.75
C ASN A 228 -0.75 4.29 -4.78
N LEU A 229 -1.74 3.79 -4.03
CA LEU A 229 -2.48 4.55 -3.03
C LEU A 229 -1.57 5.16 -1.94
N ARG A 230 -0.59 4.42 -1.44
CA ARG A 230 0.32 4.90 -0.38
C ARG A 230 1.09 6.13 -0.86
N THR A 231 1.61 6.09 -2.09
CA THR A 231 2.34 7.19 -2.71
C THR A 231 1.45 8.44 -2.85
N ARG A 232 0.20 8.27 -3.29
CA ARG A 232 -0.77 9.38 -3.39
C ARG A 232 -1.11 10.00 -2.04
N LEU A 233 -1.32 9.18 -1.00
CA LEU A 233 -1.57 9.66 0.36
C LEU A 233 -0.37 10.39 0.94
N LEU A 234 0.85 9.91 0.69
CA LEU A 234 2.07 10.61 1.11
C LEU A 234 2.18 11.98 0.46
N ALA A 235 1.81 12.13 -0.81
CA ALA A 235 1.77 13.44 -1.47
C ALA A 235 0.76 14.40 -0.81
N LEU A 236 -0.43 13.92 -0.46
CA LEU A 236 -1.42 14.70 0.31
C LEU A 236 -0.90 15.10 1.70
N HIS A 237 -0.21 14.21 2.41
CA HIS A 237 0.40 14.53 3.70
C HIS A 237 1.53 15.56 3.59
N VAL A 238 2.32 15.54 2.51
CA VAL A 238 3.31 16.59 2.26
C VAL A 238 2.62 17.92 1.97
N LEU A 239 1.55 17.92 1.16
CA LEU A 239 0.74 19.13 0.93
C LEU A 239 0.14 19.68 2.23
N GLU A 240 -0.33 18.81 3.13
CA GLU A 240 -0.84 19.17 4.46
C GLU A 240 0.19 19.91 5.31
N ALA A 241 1.47 19.52 5.24
CA ALA A 241 2.54 20.18 5.98
C ALA A 241 2.97 21.53 5.37
N VAL A 242 2.76 21.70 4.06
CA VAL A 242 3.38 22.78 3.28
C VAL A 242 2.39 23.92 2.98
N LEU A 243 1.17 23.59 2.56
CA LEU A 243 0.15 24.58 2.17
C LEU A 243 -0.27 25.55 3.29
N PRO A 244 -0.34 25.17 4.58
CA PRO A 244 -0.63 26.11 5.66
C PRO A 244 0.46 27.19 5.86
N ALA A 245 1.69 26.93 5.43
CA ALA A 245 2.80 27.88 5.51
C ALA A 245 2.86 28.85 4.30
N CYS A 246 1.89 28.75 3.38
CA CYS A 246 1.75 29.64 2.24
C CYS A 246 1.62 31.10 2.72
N GLU A 247 2.54 31.95 2.30
CA GLU A 247 2.54 33.36 2.68
C GLU A 247 1.40 34.12 1.97
N ALA A 248 0.81 35.11 2.65
CA ALA A 248 -0.33 35.88 2.13
C ALA A 248 -0.03 36.67 0.83
N SER A 249 1.25 36.82 0.47
CA SER A 249 1.69 37.43 -0.79
C SER A 249 1.53 36.51 -2.00
N VAL A 250 1.15 35.26 -1.78
CA VAL A 250 0.85 34.30 -2.85
C VAL A 250 -0.45 34.73 -3.54
N GLU A 251 -0.34 34.96 -4.86
CA GLU A 251 -1.44 35.39 -5.72
C GLU A 251 -2.68 34.51 -5.48
N GLY A 252 -3.83 35.15 -5.22
CA GLY A 252 -5.10 34.45 -4.91
C GLY A 252 -5.50 33.40 -5.96
N ASP A 253 -4.98 33.53 -7.18
CA ASP A 253 -5.15 32.57 -8.28
C ASP A 253 -4.53 31.21 -7.98
N GLN A 254 -3.35 31.14 -7.35
CA GLN A 254 -2.73 29.86 -6.98
C GLN A 254 -3.58 29.14 -5.93
N MET A 255 -4.04 29.86 -4.90
CA MET A 255 -4.89 29.29 -3.85
C MET A 255 -6.19 28.74 -4.44
N THR A 256 -6.80 29.51 -5.33
CA THR A 256 -8.01 29.12 -6.06
C THR A 256 -7.77 27.84 -6.86
N GLN A 257 -6.70 27.76 -7.65
CA GLN A 257 -6.34 26.56 -8.42
C GLN A 257 -6.12 25.32 -7.53
N VAL A 258 -5.43 25.48 -6.40
CA VAL A 258 -5.20 24.38 -5.45
C VAL A 258 -6.53 23.87 -4.89
N VAL A 259 -7.38 24.78 -4.41
CA VAL A 259 -8.68 24.42 -3.83
C VAL A 259 -9.59 23.77 -4.87
N GLU A 260 -9.64 24.31 -6.10
CA GLU A 260 -10.38 23.69 -7.20
C GLU A 260 -9.89 22.28 -7.50
N ARG A 261 -8.57 22.06 -7.55
CA ARG A 261 -7.98 20.72 -7.77
C ARG A 261 -8.31 19.76 -6.64
N LEU A 262 -8.33 20.21 -5.39
CA LEU A 262 -8.72 19.38 -4.24
C LEU A 262 -10.20 18.99 -4.27
N PHE A 263 -11.10 19.92 -4.59
CA PHE A 263 -12.52 19.59 -4.75
C PHE A 263 -12.80 18.70 -5.96
N SER A 264 -12.05 18.90 -7.06
CA SER A 264 -12.12 18.00 -8.21
C SER A 264 -11.62 16.61 -7.83
N LEU A 265 -10.48 16.48 -7.12
CA LEU A 265 -10.02 15.20 -6.59
C LEU A 265 -11.06 14.52 -5.69
N LEU A 266 -11.77 15.28 -4.84
CA LEU A 266 -12.84 14.74 -4.00
C LEU A 266 -13.98 14.16 -4.85
N SER A 267 -14.45 14.92 -5.84
CA SER A 267 -15.46 14.46 -6.82
C SER A 267 -14.98 13.21 -7.56
N ASP A 268 -13.73 13.21 -8.00
CA ASP A 268 -13.11 12.12 -8.74
C ASP A 268 -13.08 10.84 -7.92
N CYS A 269 -12.70 10.94 -6.64
CA CYS A 269 -12.68 9.80 -5.74
C CYS A 269 -14.10 9.22 -5.56
N MET A 270 -15.10 10.09 -5.42
CA MET A 270 -16.47 9.65 -5.13
C MET A 270 -17.21 9.08 -6.35
N TRP A 271 -16.94 9.59 -7.55
CA TRP A 271 -17.77 9.32 -8.73
C TRP A 271 -17.01 8.69 -9.90
N ASP A 272 -15.91 9.31 -10.35
CA ASP A 272 -15.27 8.92 -11.61
C ASP A 272 -14.29 7.75 -11.46
N ALA A 273 -13.46 7.77 -10.43
CA ALA A 273 -12.40 6.80 -10.22
C ALA A 273 -12.92 5.37 -10.02
N PRO A 274 -13.99 5.11 -9.24
CA PRO A 274 -14.54 3.76 -9.11
C PRO A 274 -15.03 3.19 -10.44
N ILE A 275 -15.66 4.02 -11.28
CA ILE A 275 -16.20 3.62 -12.59
C ILE A 275 -15.06 3.35 -13.56
N ALA A 276 -14.07 4.24 -13.64
CA ALA A 276 -12.90 4.07 -14.51
C ALA A 276 -12.08 2.84 -14.12
N GLN A 277 -11.90 2.60 -12.82
CA GLN A 277 -11.19 1.42 -12.33
C GLN A 277 -11.92 0.13 -12.69
N ALA A 278 -13.25 0.07 -12.53
CA ALA A 278 -14.04 -1.10 -12.90
C ALA A 278 -13.93 -1.41 -14.41
N LYS A 279 -14.04 -0.37 -15.27
CA LYS A 279 -13.87 -0.52 -16.72
C LYS A 279 -12.47 -1.01 -17.09
N HIS A 280 -11.43 -0.47 -16.46
CA HIS A 280 -10.05 -0.89 -16.70
C HIS A 280 -9.81 -2.34 -16.28
N THR A 281 -10.35 -2.76 -15.13
CA THR A 281 -10.25 -4.16 -14.66
C THR A 281 -10.90 -5.13 -15.65
N ILE A 282 -12.12 -4.84 -16.13
CA ILE A 282 -12.81 -5.67 -17.13
C ILE A 282 -11.99 -5.76 -18.43
N GLN A 283 -11.48 -4.64 -18.94
CA GLN A 283 -10.67 -4.62 -20.16
C GLN A 283 -9.33 -5.37 -20.02
N MET A 284 -8.73 -5.35 -18.83
CA MET A 284 -7.52 -6.13 -18.54
C MET A 284 -7.83 -7.63 -18.50
N GLU A 285 -8.94 -8.03 -17.88
CA GLU A 285 -9.39 -9.43 -17.82
C GLU A 285 -9.76 -9.98 -19.21
N GLU A 286 -10.38 -9.17 -20.07
CA GLU A 286 -10.67 -9.51 -21.46
C GLU A 286 -9.38 -9.69 -22.28
N LYS A 287 -8.42 -8.76 -22.15
CA LYS A 287 -7.11 -8.88 -22.81
C LYS A 287 -6.30 -10.07 -22.30
N GLU A 288 -6.36 -10.38 -21.00
CA GLU A 288 -5.69 -11.54 -20.43
C GLU A 288 -6.28 -12.84 -20.97
N LYS A 289 -7.61 -12.90 -21.17
CA LYS A 289 -8.28 -14.04 -21.80
C LYS A 289 -7.92 -14.19 -23.28
N GLU A 290 -7.87 -13.10 -24.04
CA GLU A 290 -7.41 -13.12 -25.44
C GLU A 290 -5.94 -13.54 -25.58
N LEU A 291 -5.07 -13.14 -24.64
CA LEU A 291 -3.66 -13.54 -24.63
C LEU A 291 -3.47 -15.02 -24.26
N LYS A 292 -4.33 -15.58 -23.41
CA LYS A 292 -4.33 -17.02 -23.08
C LYS A 292 -4.79 -17.90 -24.25
N LEU A 293 -5.62 -17.37 -25.15
CA LEU A 293 -6.08 -18.06 -26.36
C LEU A 293 -5.03 -18.11 -27.50
N GLN A 294 -3.89 -17.42 -27.37
CA GLN A 294 -2.82 -17.40 -28.37
C GLN A 294 -1.55 -18.17 -27.93
N GLY A 295 -1.61 -18.89 -26.80
CA GLY A 295 -0.51 -19.70 -26.28
C GLY A 295 -0.96 -21.07 -25.81
N GLU A 296 -1.33 -21.93 -26.75
CA GLU A 296 -1.30 -23.40 -26.59
C GLU A 296 -0.03 -23.86 -27.34
N GLU A 297 0.85 -24.75 -26.88
CA GLU A 297 0.78 -25.90 -25.98
C GLU A 297 2.19 -26.15 -25.36
N GLU A 298 2.23 -26.80 -24.19
CA GLU A 298 3.17 -27.86 -23.78
C GLU A 298 3.23 -27.91 -22.25
N ASP A 299 2.48 -28.81 -21.63
CA ASP A 299 3.11 -29.81 -20.77
C ASP A 299 2.18 -31.01 -20.55
N GLU A 300 2.77 -32.19 -20.60
CA GLU A 300 2.12 -33.49 -20.62
C GLU A 300 1.43 -33.89 -19.31
N ASN A 301 0.32 -34.63 -19.48
CA ASN A 301 -0.20 -35.71 -18.63
C ASN A 301 -0.53 -35.43 -17.16
N LEU A 302 -1.81 -35.12 -16.91
CA LEU A 302 -2.73 -35.82 -16.00
C LEU A 302 -4.17 -35.40 -16.39
N PRO A 303 -5.21 -36.24 -16.24
CA PRO A 303 -6.57 -35.87 -16.64
C PRO A 303 -7.05 -34.70 -15.77
N ILE A 304 -7.11 -33.49 -16.36
CA ILE A 304 -7.72 -32.33 -15.71
C ILE A 304 -9.22 -32.60 -15.66
N GLN A 305 -9.69 -33.20 -14.57
CA GLN A 305 -11.10 -33.20 -14.24
C GLN A 305 -11.46 -31.76 -13.87
N GLU A 306 -12.41 -31.15 -14.59
CA GLU A 306 -12.91 -29.82 -14.25
C GLU A 306 -13.43 -29.83 -12.81
N VAL A 307 -12.70 -29.20 -11.90
CA VAL A 307 -13.07 -29.10 -10.49
C VAL A 307 -13.99 -27.89 -10.33
N SER A 308 -15.22 -28.12 -9.89
CA SER A 308 -16.18 -27.09 -9.51
C SER A 308 -16.46 -27.12 -8.01
N PHE A 309 -16.79 -25.98 -7.41
CA PHE A 309 -17.28 -25.90 -6.04
C PHE A 309 -18.75 -26.30 -5.95
N ASP A 310 -19.09 -27.05 -4.90
CA ASP A 310 -20.44 -27.53 -4.66
C ASP A 310 -21.20 -26.54 -3.76
N PRO A 311 -22.28 -25.90 -4.24
CA PRO A 311 -23.08 -24.99 -3.44
C PRO A 311 -23.61 -25.62 -2.15
N GLU A 312 -23.89 -26.93 -2.13
CA GLU A 312 -24.42 -27.64 -0.96
C GLU A 312 -23.33 -27.97 0.07
N LYS A 313 -22.05 -27.98 -0.34
CA LYS A 313 -20.89 -28.19 0.55
C LYS A 313 -20.17 -26.88 0.87
N THR A 314 -20.93 -25.78 0.98
CA THR A 314 -20.41 -24.47 1.39
C THR A 314 -21.07 -23.97 2.68
N GLN A 315 -20.29 -23.25 3.49
CA GLN A 315 -20.76 -22.56 4.69
C GLN A 315 -20.19 -21.13 4.68
N CYS A 316 -21.06 -20.12 4.79
CA CYS A 316 -20.69 -18.69 4.75
C CYS A 316 -19.82 -18.32 3.51
N CYS A 317 -20.03 -19.00 2.39
CA CYS A 317 -19.38 -18.74 1.11
C CYS A 317 -20.42 -18.73 -0.02
N VAL A 318 -20.06 -18.15 -1.16
CA VAL A 318 -20.88 -18.15 -2.37
C VAL A 318 -20.05 -18.68 -3.52
N VAL A 319 -20.61 -19.59 -4.30
CA VAL A 319 -19.98 -20.14 -5.51
C VAL A 319 -20.27 -19.23 -6.69
N GLU A 320 -19.24 -18.78 -7.40
CA GLU A 320 -19.32 -17.94 -8.60
C GLU A 320 -18.92 -18.74 -9.83
N ASN A 321 -19.82 -18.84 -10.82
CA ASN A 321 -19.60 -19.54 -12.10
C ASN A 321 -19.06 -20.99 -11.95
N GLY A 322 -19.33 -21.65 -10.83
CA GLY A 322 -18.86 -23.01 -10.54
C GLY A 322 -17.37 -23.14 -10.18
N GLN A 323 -16.50 -22.23 -10.60
CA GLN A 323 -15.04 -22.31 -10.40
C GLN A 323 -14.52 -21.32 -9.34
N GLY A 324 -15.28 -20.28 -9.00
CA GLY A 324 -14.92 -19.30 -7.99
C GLY A 324 -15.61 -19.58 -6.65
N LEU A 325 -14.90 -19.36 -5.55
CA LEU A 325 -15.48 -19.36 -4.20
C LEU A 325 -15.20 -18.01 -3.53
N THR A 326 -16.27 -17.30 -3.19
CA THR A 326 -16.20 -15.99 -2.55
C THR A 326 -16.66 -16.09 -1.09
N HIS A 327 -15.87 -15.49 -0.17
CA HIS A 327 -16.23 -15.41 1.24
C HIS A 327 -17.48 -14.55 1.43
N GLY A 328 -18.54 -15.16 1.97
CA GLY A 328 -19.87 -14.57 2.14
C GLY A 328 -20.16 -14.12 3.57
N ASN A 329 -21.36 -13.57 3.77
CA ASN A 329 -21.80 -13.08 5.07
C ASN A 329 -22.03 -14.24 6.06
N GLY A 330 -21.55 -14.11 7.31
CA GLY A 330 -21.76 -15.13 8.34
C GLY A 330 -20.55 -15.43 9.24
N GLY A 331 -19.42 -14.74 9.06
CA GLY A 331 -18.20 -14.99 9.83
C GLY A 331 -17.27 -15.94 9.09
N LYS A 332 -16.58 -16.83 9.78
CA LYS A 332 -15.69 -17.81 9.15
C LYS A 332 -16.49 -18.79 8.28
N GLY A 333 -15.89 -19.25 7.19
CA GLY A 333 -16.59 -20.10 6.23
C GLY A 333 -15.66 -21.04 5.48
N TYR A 334 -16.24 -22.00 4.77
CA TYR A 334 -15.51 -22.90 3.89
C TYR A 334 -16.34 -23.26 2.66
N GLY A 335 -15.68 -23.81 1.64
CA GLY A 335 -16.33 -24.43 0.48
C GLY A 335 -15.51 -25.60 -0.04
N LEU A 336 -16.19 -26.70 -0.35
CA LEU A 336 -15.60 -27.91 -0.91
C LEU A 336 -15.96 -28.05 -2.39
N ALA A 337 -15.11 -28.75 -3.14
CA ALA A 337 -15.41 -29.16 -4.49
C ALA A 337 -16.54 -30.21 -4.55
N SER A 338 -17.18 -30.29 -5.71
CA SER A 338 -18.24 -31.25 -6.02
C SER A 338 -17.74 -32.68 -5.99
N THR A 339 -16.59 -32.93 -6.61
CA THR A 339 -16.02 -34.27 -6.78
C THR A 339 -15.03 -34.58 -5.65
N GLY A 340 -15.24 -35.71 -4.98
CA GLY A 340 -14.32 -36.25 -4.00
C GLY A 340 -13.31 -37.21 -4.65
N ILE A 341 -12.14 -37.31 -4.04
CA ILE A 341 -11.01 -38.11 -4.51
C ILE A 341 -10.80 -39.24 -3.50
N SER A 342 -10.97 -40.48 -3.95
CA SER A 342 -10.91 -41.68 -3.09
C SER A 342 -9.72 -42.62 -3.38
N SER A 343 -9.01 -42.42 -4.48
CA SER A 343 -7.91 -43.29 -4.94
C SER A 343 -7.06 -42.57 -5.97
N GLY A 344 -5.82 -43.00 -6.21
CA GLY A 344 -4.92 -42.41 -7.21
C GLY A 344 -4.26 -41.10 -6.77
N CYS A 345 -3.58 -40.44 -7.71
CA CYS A 345 -2.87 -39.18 -7.50
C CYS A 345 -3.46 -38.07 -8.38
N TYR A 346 -3.83 -36.96 -7.73
CA TYR A 346 -4.55 -35.85 -8.36
C TYR A 346 -3.82 -34.54 -8.10
N GLN A 347 -3.75 -33.70 -9.14
CA GLN A 347 -3.16 -32.38 -9.05
C GLN A 347 -4.14 -31.31 -9.55
N TRP A 348 -4.28 -30.24 -8.79
CA TRP A 348 -5.03 -29.05 -9.20
C TRP A 348 -4.34 -27.79 -8.70
N LYS A 349 -4.84 -26.62 -9.13
CA LYS A 349 -4.29 -25.32 -8.74
C LYS A 349 -5.38 -24.42 -8.20
N PHE A 350 -5.11 -23.78 -7.06
CA PHE A 350 -5.90 -22.65 -6.57
C PHE A 350 -5.29 -21.36 -7.10
N TYR A 351 -6.11 -20.48 -7.65
CA TYR A 351 -5.70 -19.12 -8.01
C TYR A 351 -6.32 -18.11 -7.05
N ILE A 352 -5.49 -17.31 -6.39
CA ILE A 352 -5.96 -16.34 -5.40
C ILE A 352 -6.38 -15.05 -6.10
N VAL A 353 -7.66 -14.99 -6.49
CA VAL A 353 -8.24 -13.85 -7.23
C VAL A 353 -8.19 -12.56 -6.41
N LYS A 354 -8.60 -12.64 -5.13
CA LYS A 354 -8.74 -11.48 -4.25
C LYS A 354 -8.39 -11.83 -2.81
N GLU A 355 -7.43 -11.09 -2.24
CA GLU A 355 -7.00 -11.22 -0.84
C GLU A 355 -6.44 -9.89 -0.32
N ASN A 356 -6.40 -9.73 1.00
CA ASN A 356 -5.82 -8.61 1.71
C ASN A 356 -4.32 -8.85 1.97
N ARG A 357 -3.48 -8.36 1.05
CA ARG A 357 -2.00 -8.45 1.17
C ARG A 357 -1.48 -8.04 2.56
N GLY A 358 -0.81 -8.97 3.24
CA GLY A 358 -0.25 -8.78 4.59
C GLY A 358 -1.26 -8.90 5.74
N ASN A 359 -2.48 -9.34 5.46
CA ASN A 359 -3.49 -9.72 6.44
C ASN A 359 -4.44 -10.78 5.83
N GLU A 360 -3.85 -11.78 5.18
CA GLU A 360 -4.61 -12.80 4.46
C GLU A 360 -5.47 -13.62 5.43
N GLY A 361 -6.69 -13.93 5.00
CA GLY A 361 -7.71 -14.66 5.76
C GLY A 361 -7.99 -16.07 5.26
N THR A 362 -7.23 -16.54 4.26
CA THR A 362 -7.52 -17.77 3.51
C THR A 362 -6.58 -18.92 3.86
N CYS A 363 -7.13 -20.13 3.91
CA CYS A 363 -6.41 -21.38 3.82
C CYS A 363 -6.92 -22.20 2.62
N VAL A 364 -6.02 -22.96 1.98
CA VAL A 364 -6.35 -23.88 0.88
C VAL A 364 -5.92 -25.30 1.26
N GLY A 365 -6.56 -26.32 0.71
CA GLY A 365 -6.16 -27.71 0.96
C GLY A 365 -7.25 -28.71 0.63
N VAL A 366 -7.43 -29.71 1.50
CA VAL A 366 -8.43 -30.77 1.35
C VAL A 366 -9.21 -31.02 2.64
N SER A 367 -10.44 -31.51 2.52
CA SER A 367 -11.36 -31.76 3.63
C SER A 367 -12.13 -33.05 3.47
N ARG A 368 -12.49 -33.66 4.61
CA ARG A 368 -13.57 -34.65 4.69
C ARG A 368 -14.94 -34.00 4.46
N TRP A 369 -15.93 -34.83 4.13
CA TRP A 369 -17.34 -34.44 4.12
C TRP A 369 -18.17 -35.52 4.85
N PRO A 370 -19.09 -35.17 5.76
CA PRO A 370 -19.43 -33.82 6.23
C PRO A 370 -18.32 -33.20 7.10
N VAL A 371 -18.28 -31.87 7.15
CA VAL A 371 -17.34 -31.10 7.99
C VAL A 371 -17.97 -30.81 9.34
N HIS A 372 -17.32 -31.24 10.42
CA HIS A 372 -17.78 -31.01 11.79
C HIS A 372 -17.02 -29.85 12.44
N ASP A 373 -15.70 -29.77 12.24
CA ASP A 373 -14.86 -28.66 12.66
C ASP A 373 -14.10 -28.08 11.47
N PHE A 374 -14.27 -26.79 11.20
CA PHE A 374 -13.54 -26.06 10.16
C PHE A 374 -12.61 -24.98 10.71
N ASN A 375 -12.40 -24.96 12.04
CA ASN A 375 -11.43 -24.07 12.64
C ASN A 375 -10.01 -24.60 12.38
N HIS A 376 -9.24 -23.90 11.55
CA HIS A 376 -7.86 -24.32 11.20
C HIS A 376 -6.97 -24.72 12.38
N ARG A 377 -7.16 -24.13 13.57
CA ARG A 377 -6.30 -24.46 14.73
C ARG A 377 -6.63 -25.80 15.39
N THR A 378 -7.80 -26.36 15.14
CA THR A 378 -8.32 -27.53 15.87
C THR A 378 -8.85 -28.64 14.97
N THR A 379 -9.20 -28.31 13.71
CA THR A 379 -9.83 -29.25 12.80
C THR A 379 -8.96 -30.48 12.55
N SER A 380 -9.54 -31.65 12.77
CA SER A 380 -9.06 -32.92 12.24
C SER A 380 -9.69 -33.26 10.90
N ASP A 381 -10.76 -32.56 10.49
CA ASP A 381 -11.48 -32.84 9.24
C ASP A 381 -10.75 -32.31 8.00
N MET A 382 -9.91 -31.28 8.17
CA MET A 382 -9.21 -30.58 7.09
C MET A 382 -7.70 -30.67 7.21
N TRP A 383 -7.02 -30.62 6.06
CA TRP A 383 -5.58 -30.41 5.92
C TRP A 383 -5.38 -29.11 5.17
N LEU A 384 -4.90 -28.09 5.88
CA LEU A 384 -4.96 -26.71 5.44
C LEU A 384 -3.57 -26.08 5.36
N TYR A 385 -3.36 -25.32 4.30
CA TYR A 385 -2.20 -24.48 4.07
C TYR A 385 -2.59 -23.01 4.10
N ARG A 386 -2.02 -22.25 5.05
CA ARG A 386 -2.42 -20.89 5.37
C ARG A 386 -1.69 -19.84 4.53
N ALA A 387 -2.46 -18.93 3.92
CA ALA A 387 -1.94 -17.85 3.07
C ALA A 387 -0.98 -16.90 3.79
N TYR A 388 -1.40 -16.35 4.93
CA TYR A 388 -0.68 -15.28 5.64
C TYR A 388 0.75 -15.67 6.06
N SER A 389 0.91 -16.84 6.66
CA SER A 389 2.16 -17.26 7.29
C SER A 389 2.82 -18.45 6.62
N GLY A 390 2.11 -19.16 5.74
CA GLY A 390 2.59 -20.40 5.16
C GLY A 390 2.58 -21.61 6.11
N ASN A 391 1.97 -21.48 7.28
CA ASN A 391 1.82 -22.60 8.22
C ASN A 391 0.85 -23.66 7.68
N LEU A 392 1.10 -24.90 8.09
CA LEU A 392 0.28 -26.05 7.77
C LEU A 392 -0.54 -26.45 9.00
N TYR A 393 -1.78 -26.89 8.79
CA TYR A 393 -2.73 -27.20 9.86
C TYR A 393 -3.47 -28.50 9.58
N HIS A 394 -3.42 -29.41 10.55
CA HIS A 394 -4.23 -30.62 10.64
C HIS A 394 -4.10 -31.14 12.07
N ASN A 395 -5.20 -31.25 12.81
CA ASN A 395 -5.19 -31.56 14.25
C ASN A 395 -4.25 -30.64 15.06
N GLY A 396 -4.21 -29.36 14.70
CA GLY A 396 -3.25 -28.38 15.21
C GLY A 396 -2.30 -27.83 14.16
N GLU A 397 -1.44 -26.89 14.58
CA GLU A 397 -0.39 -26.31 13.74
C GLU A 397 0.79 -27.27 13.61
N GLN A 398 1.27 -27.47 12.39
CA GLN A 398 2.41 -28.35 12.10
C GLN A 398 3.73 -27.58 12.17
N THR A 399 4.82 -28.31 12.42
CA THR A 399 6.17 -27.73 12.52
C THR A 399 6.67 -27.18 11.18
N LEU A 400 6.31 -27.83 10.07
CA LEU A 400 6.72 -27.42 8.73
C LEU A 400 5.98 -26.14 8.30
N THR A 401 6.73 -25.18 7.77
CA THR A 401 6.21 -23.93 7.22
C THR A 401 6.66 -23.77 5.77
N LEU A 402 5.70 -23.53 4.88
CA LEU A 402 5.95 -23.26 3.46
C LEU A 402 5.91 -21.75 3.18
N SER A 403 6.10 -21.35 1.92
CA SER A 403 6.15 -19.95 1.52
C SER A 403 4.77 -19.28 1.54
N SER A 404 4.54 -18.27 2.38
CA SER A 404 3.28 -17.51 2.38
C SER A 404 2.86 -17.04 0.98
N PHE A 405 1.56 -16.93 0.75
CA PHE A 405 0.97 -16.62 -0.55
C PHE A 405 -0.17 -15.62 -0.44
N THR A 406 -0.44 -14.91 -1.53
CA THR A 406 -1.38 -13.79 -1.53
C THR A 406 -2.04 -13.59 -2.89
N GLN A 407 -2.81 -12.51 -3.04
CA GLN A 407 -3.51 -12.17 -4.26
C GLN A 407 -2.58 -12.19 -5.49
N GLY A 408 -2.99 -12.96 -6.49
CA GLY A 408 -2.30 -13.18 -7.76
C GLY A 408 -1.43 -14.43 -7.82
N ASP A 409 -1.25 -15.14 -6.69
CA ASP A 409 -0.47 -16.39 -6.65
C ASP A 409 -1.29 -17.61 -7.09
N TYR A 410 -0.60 -18.59 -7.68
CA TYR A 410 -1.10 -19.95 -7.91
C TYR A 410 -0.52 -20.92 -6.88
N ILE A 411 -1.38 -21.73 -6.27
CA ILE A 411 -1.00 -22.80 -5.35
C ILE A 411 -1.39 -24.13 -5.95
N SER A 412 -0.40 -24.88 -6.41
CA SER A 412 -0.55 -26.27 -6.83
C SER A 412 -0.74 -27.15 -5.60
N CYS A 413 -1.76 -28.00 -5.62
CA CYS A 413 -1.99 -29.03 -4.61
C CYS A 413 -1.91 -30.39 -5.30
N VAL A 414 -1.12 -31.29 -4.73
CA VAL A 414 -1.02 -32.69 -5.16
C VAL A 414 -1.51 -33.56 -4.01
N LEU A 415 -2.56 -34.33 -4.25
CA LEU A 415 -3.08 -35.32 -3.32
C LEU A 415 -2.82 -36.71 -3.88
N ASP A 416 -2.01 -37.48 -3.16
CA ASP A 416 -1.75 -38.88 -3.48
C ASP A 416 -2.45 -39.77 -2.45
N MET A 417 -3.54 -40.41 -2.85
CA MET A 417 -4.31 -41.31 -2.00
C MET A 417 -3.65 -42.69 -1.83
N GLU A 418 -2.70 -43.05 -2.71
CA GLU A 418 -1.96 -44.32 -2.63
C GLU A 418 -0.78 -44.18 -1.66
N ALA A 419 0.00 -43.11 -1.82
CA ALA A 419 1.09 -42.77 -0.89
C ALA A 419 0.58 -42.13 0.41
N ARG A 420 -0.69 -41.72 0.47
CA ARG A 420 -1.31 -40.98 1.58
C ARG A 420 -0.57 -39.69 1.93
N THR A 421 -0.29 -38.88 0.92
CA THR A 421 0.44 -37.62 1.07
C THR A 421 -0.27 -36.45 0.42
N ILE A 422 -0.01 -35.25 0.94
CA ILE A 422 -0.41 -33.98 0.34
C ILE A 422 0.83 -33.11 0.17
N SER A 423 1.00 -32.54 -1.02
CA SER A 423 2.10 -31.63 -1.35
C SER A 423 1.60 -30.30 -1.93
N PHE A 424 2.27 -29.20 -1.62
CA PHE A 424 1.95 -27.87 -2.14
C PHE A 424 3.12 -27.20 -2.87
N GLY A 425 2.83 -26.57 -4.01
CA GLY A 425 3.80 -25.77 -4.78
C GLY A 425 3.26 -24.37 -5.04
N LYS A 426 4.12 -23.35 -5.05
CA LYS A 426 3.73 -21.95 -5.30
C LYS A 426 4.25 -21.47 -6.66
N ASN A 427 3.40 -20.85 -7.47
CA ASN A 427 3.78 -20.17 -8.73
C ASN A 427 4.65 -21.01 -9.69
N GLY A 428 4.38 -22.33 -9.77
CA GLY A 428 5.13 -23.25 -10.62
C GLY A 428 6.38 -23.85 -9.99
N GLU A 429 6.69 -23.53 -8.72
CA GLU A 429 7.69 -24.28 -7.94
C GLU A 429 7.27 -25.75 -7.75
N GLU A 430 8.26 -26.64 -7.66
CA GLU A 430 8.03 -28.06 -7.38
C GLU A 430 7.23 -28.24 -6.06
N PRO A 431 6.15 -29.05 -6.08
CA PRO A 431 5.36 -29.31 -4.90
C PRO A 431 6.19 -29.92 -3.76
N LYS A 432 6.14 -29.28 -2.59
CA LYS A 432 6.80 -29.76 -1.36
C LYS A 432 5.83 -30.56 -0.53
N LEU A 433 6.27 -31.71 -0.02
CA LEU A 433 5.51 -32.55 0.89
C LEU A 433 5.10 -31.76 2.13
N ALA A 434 3.80 -31.74 2.41
CA ALA A 434 3.19 -30.96 3.46
C ALA A 434 2.57 -31.83 4.56
N PHE A 435 1.93 -32.94 4.16
CA PHE A 435 1.32 -33.89 5.08
C PHE A 435 1.59 -35.32 4.63
N GLU A 436 1.86 -36.17 5.62
CA GLU A 436 2.01 -37.63 5.50
C GLU A 436 0.87 -38.30 6.29
N ASP A 437 0.72 -39.61 6.11
CA ASP A 437 -0.26 -40.43 6.83
C ASP A 437 -1.71 -39.94 6.73
N VAL A 438 -2.11 -39.44 5.56
CA VAL A 438 -3.47 -38.95 5.30
C VAL A 438 -4.49 -40.09 5.48
N ASP A 439 -5.34 -39.96 6.51
CA ASP A 439 -6.21 -41.02 7.04
C ASP A 439 -7.70 -40.82 6.68
N ALA A 440 -7.98 -40.52 5.40
CA ALA A 440 -9.34 -40.40 4.88
C ALA A 440 -9.56 -41.32 3.67
N ALA A 441 -10.75 -41.90 3.57
CA ALA A 441 -11.15 -42.74 2.44
C ALA A 441 -11.51 -41.90 1.20
N GLU A 442 -11.97 -40.67 1.41
CA GLU A 442 -12.34 -39.74 0.35
C GLU A 442 -12.08 -38.31 0.84
N LEU A 443 -11.50 -37.48 -0.02
CA LEU A 443 -11.16 -36.09 0.26
C LEU A 443 -11.60 -35.16 -0.85
N TYR A 444 -12.02 -33.96 -0.46
CA TYR A 444 -12.49 -32.93 -1.36
C TYR A 444 -11.52 -31.75 -1.33
N PRO A 445 -11.09 -31.23 -2.50
CA PRO A 445 -10.45 -29.92 -2.57
C PRO A 445 -11.28 -28.88 -1.82
N CYS A 446 -10.66 -28.09 -0.95
CA CYS A 446 -11.37 -27.13 -0.11
C CYS A 446 -10.62 -25.81 0.05
N VAL A 447 -11.39 -24.76 0.29
CA VAL A 447 -10.91 -23.44 0.71
C VAL A 447 -11.64 -23.05 1.99
N MET A 448 -10.91 -22.50 2.96
CA MET A 448 -11.45 -22.06 4.25
C MET A 448 -11.04 -20.61 4.52
N PHE A 449 -12.00 -19.77 4.89
CA PHE A 449 -11.81 -18.39 5.27
C PHE A 449 -11.97 -18.25 6.79
N TYR A 450 -10.89 -17.89 7.49
CA TYR A 450 -10.92 -17.63 8.92
C TYR A 450 -11.07 -16.14 9.27
N SER A 451 -11.16 -15.26 8.26
CA SER A 451 -11.55 -13.87 8.43
C SER A 451 -13.00 -13.79 8.93
N SER A 452 -13.25 -12.94 9.93
CA SER A 452 -14.61 -12.72 10.46
C SER A 452 -15.44 -11.80 9.56
N ASN A 453 -14.78 -11.08 8.64
CA ASN A 453 -15.41 -10.09 7.79
C ASN A 453 -15.41 -10.59 6.32
N PRO A 454 -16.60 -10.77 5.72
CA PRO A 454 -16.78 -11.13 4.32
C PRO A 454 -16.12 -10.08 3.45
N GLY A 455 -15.03 -10.46 2.79
CA GLY A 455 -14.28 -9.59 1.89
C GLY A 455 -14.11 -8.19 2.45
N GLU A 456 -13.64 -8.09 3.71
CA GLU A 456 -13.49 -6.86 4.49
C GLU A 456 -13.12 -5.73 3.55
N LYS A 457 -14.15 -4.99 3.11
CA LYS A 457 -13.97 -3.93 2.14
C LYS A 457 -13.15 -2.93 2.90
N ARG A 458 -11.83 -2.94 2.67
CA ARG A 458 -11.02 -1.75 2.83
C ARG A 458 -11.88 -0.64 2.27
N SER A 459 -12.14 0.36 3.11
CA SER A 459 -12.82 1.58 2.67
C SER A 459 -12.29 1.86 1.28
N PRO A 460 -13.14 1.84 0.23
CA PRO A 460 -12.69 1.81 -1.16
C PRO A 460 -11.49 2.74 -1.33
N VAL A 461 -10.50 2.39 -2.15
CA VAL A 461 -9.31 3.26 -2.39
C VAL A 461 -9.72 4.73 -2.58
N ALA A 462 -10.85 4.93 -3.26
CA ALA A 462 -11.64 6.14 -3.34
C ALA A 462 -11.99 6.82 -1.99
N THR A 463 -12.61 6.12 -1.05
CA THR A 463 -12.98 6.61 0.28
C THR A 463 -11.77 7.03 1.12
N VAL A 464 -10.67 6.27 1.10
CA VAL A 464 -9.45 6.65 1.85
C VAL A 464 -8.86 7.95 1.31
N LEU A 465 -8.78 8.09 -0.02
CA LEU A 465 -8.34 9.34 -0.66
C LEU A 465 -9.32 10.49 -0.44
N ALA A 466 -10.62 10.22 -0.47
CA ALA A 466 -11.65 11.22 -0.19
C ALA A 466 -11.54 11.77 1.24
N GLU A 467 -11.32 10.91 2.23
CA GLU A 467 -11.12 11.35 3.61
C GLU A 467 -9.83 12.15 3.76
N ALA A 468 -8.71 11.69 3.19
CA ALA A 468 -7.44 12.42 3.23
C ALA A 468 -7.56 13.81 2.55
N THR A 469 -8.25 13.88 1.41
CA THR A 469 -8.51 15.14 0.70
C THR A 469 -9.42 16.05 1.52
N THR A 470 -10.47 15.51 2.14
CA THR A 470 -11.38 16.25 3.02
C THR A 470 -10.64 16.79 4.24
N GLN A 471 -9.76 15.99 4.83
CA GLN A 471 -8.94 16.40 5.97
C GLN A 471 -7.99 17.53 5.59
N LEU A 472 -7.34 17.45 4.43
CA LEU A 472 -6.51 18.55 3.92
C LEU A 472 -7.34 19.83 3.74
N ILE A 473 -8.52 19.76 3.12
CA ILE A 473 -9.42 20.91 2.98
C ILE A 473 -9.80 21.48 4.34
N ARG A 474 -10.10 20.65 5.34
CA ARG A 474 -10.42 21.09 6.72
C ARG A 474 -9.25 21.80 7.39
N ILE A 475 -8.03 21.31 7.21
CA ILE A 475 -6.82 21.93 7.78
C ILE A 475 -6.57 23.30 7.14
N LEU A 476 -6.70 23.39 5.81
CA LEU A 476 -6.61 24.67 5.11
C LEU A 476 -7.71 25.62 5.56
N HIS A 477 -8.96 25.16 5.67
CA HIS A 477 -10.09 26.00 6.09
C HIS A 477 -9.92 26.61 7.49
N ARG A 478 -9.19 25.94 8.39
CA ARG A 478 -8.83 26.46 9.73
C ARG A 478 -7.72 27.52 9.70
N THR A 479 -7.09 27.74 8.55
CA THR A 479 -6.05 28.75 8.36
C THR A 479 -6.67 29.99 7.70
N ASP A 480 -6.61 31.15 8.38
CA ASP A 480 -7.37 32.36 8.03
C ASP A 480 -7.29 32.78 6.55
N HIS A 481 -6.12 32.62 5.93
CA HIS A 481 -5.88 33.01 4.53
C HIS A 481 -6.63 32.12 3.52
N TRP A 482 -6.92 30.86 3.84
CA TRP A 482 -7.57 29.90 2.95
C TRP A 482 -9.09 29.85 3.11
N THR A 483 -9.60 30.22 4.29
CA THR A 483 -11.02 30.12 4.64
C THR A 483 -11.93 30.80 3.62
N HIS A 484 -11.61 32.04 3.22
CA HIS A 484 -12.44 32.80 2.27
C HIS A 484 -12.45 32.18 0.87
N CYS A 485 -11.28 31.77 0.35
CA CYS A 485 -11.15 31.11 -0.94
C CYS A 485 -11.96 29.78 -0.98
N ILE A 486 -11.84 28.96 0.06
CA ILE A 486 -12.57 27.69 0.18
C ILE A 486 -14.08 27.93 0.24
N ASN A 487 -14.53 28.87 1.08
CA ASN A 487 -15.95 29.20 1.21
C ASN A 487 -16.54 29.67 -0.13
N ASN A 488 -15.82 30.52 -0.88
CA ASN A 488 -16.27 31.01 -2.17
C ASN A 488 -16.45 29.87 -3.19
N ILE A 489 -15.46 28.97 -3.30
CA ILE A 489 -15.54 27.81 -4.22
C ILE A 489 -16.66 26.85 -3.80
N MET A 490 -16.82 26.59 -2.49
CA MET A 490 -17.93 25.78 -1.97
C MET A 490 -19.28 26.39 -2.37
N MET A 491 -19.47 27.69 -2.15
CA MET A 491 -20.69 28.39 -2.50
C MET A 491 -20.93 28.37 -4.01
N GLU A 492 -19.92 28.62 -4.83
CA GLU A 492 -20.04 28.59 -6.30
C GLU A 492 -20.50 27.19 -6.78
N ARG A 493 -19.89 26.12 -6.25
CA ARG A 493 -20.29 24.75 -6.58
C ARG A 493 -21.72 24.45 -6.13
N LEU A 494 -22.14 24.90 -4.94
CA LEU A 494 -23.53 24.75 -4.48
C LEU A 494 -24.52 25.54 -5.36
N HIS A 495 -24.17 26.74 -5.81
CA HIS A 495 -24.99 27.51 -6.75
C HIS A 495 -25.16 26.81 -8.10
N LYS A 496 -24.12 26.12 -8.59
CA LYS A 496 -24.18 25.30 -9.80
C LYS A 496 -25.13 24.09 -9.67
N ILE A 497 -25.36 23.59 -8.46
CA ILE A 497 -26.30 22.48 -8.19
C ILE A 497 -27.76 22.98 -8.11
N LYS A 498 -27.98 24.23 -7.71
CA LYS A 498 -29.32 24.80 -7.48
C LYS A 498 -30.31 24.63 -8.67
N PRO A 499 -29.91 24.79 -9.94
CA PRO A 499 -30.80 24.52 -11.09
C PRO A 499 -31.23 23.05 -11.21
N CYS A 500 -30.34 22.10 -10.89
CA CYS A 500 -30.63 20.66 -10.99
C CYS A 500 -31.81 20.22 -10.12
N PHE A 501 -32.02 20.87 -8.97
CA PHE A 501 -33.18 20.62 -8.10
C PHE A 501 -34.49 21.22 -8.64
N ARG A 502 -34.42 22.27 -9.46
CA ARG A 502 -35.59 22.92 -10.06
C ARG A 502 -36.11 22.15 -11.27
N ASP A 503 -35.21 21.56 -12.05
CA ASP A 503 -35.55 20.72 -13.20
C ASP A 503 -36.11 19.35 -12.77
N ALA A 504 -35.61 18.78 -11.66
CA ALA A 504 -36.18 17.57 -11.06
C ALA A 504 -37.61 17.77 -10.53
N ALA A 505 -37.99 18.99 -10.14
CA ALA A 505 -39.34 19.33 -9.67
C ALA A 505 -40.32 19.64 -10.81
N ASN A 506 -39.82 20.09 -11.97
CA ASN A 506 -40.65 20.44 -13.14
C ASN A 506 -40.76 19.30 -14.18
N GLY A 507 -40.00 18.21 -14.05
CA GLY A 507 -39.99 17.07 -14.97
C GLY A 507 -41.14 16.06 -14.82
N THR A 508 -41.97 16.16 -13.79
CA THR A 508 -43.17 15.31 -13.60
C THR A 508 -44.44 16.07 -13.97
N GLY A 509 -44.60 16.35 -15.27
CA GLY A 509 -45.82 16.90 -15.85
C GLY A 509 -46.40 15.93 -16.87
N GLY A 510 -47.07 14.87 -16.42
CA GLY A 510 -47.74 13.93 -17.31
C GLY A 510 -48.11 12.61 -16.64
N GLY A 511 -49.19 12.60 -15.86
CA GLY A 511 -49.73 11.39 -15.24
C GLY A 511 -50.53 11.75 -13.99
N GLY A 512 -51.83 11.98 -14.17
CA GLY A 512 -52.74 12.43 -13.12
C GLY A 512 -52.92 11.43 -11.97
N GLU A 513 -53.32 12.02 -10.84
CA GLU A 513 -54.14 11.44 -9.78
C GLU A 513 -53.56 10.25 -9.00
N ARG A 514 -52.98 10.56 -7.83
CA ARG A 514 -53.23 9.96 -6.50
C ARG A 514 -52.02 10.18 -5.60
N ARG A 515 -51.89 11.35 -4.97
CA ARG A 515 -50.97 11.50 -3.81
C ARG A 515 -51.31 12.63 -2.86
N GLY A 516 -52.59 12.88 -2.66
CA GLY A 516 -53.08 13.73 -1.58
C GLY A 516 -53.68 12.89 -0.46
N GLU A 517 -52.88 12.07 0.25
CA GLU A 517 -53.34 11.45 1.52
C GLU A 517 -52.25 10.85 2.43
N GLU A 518 -50.95 10.99 2.15
CA GLU A 518 -49.88 10.42 3.00
C GLU A 518 -49.14 11.44 3.90
N ARG A 519 -49.44 12.74 3.81
CA ARG A 519 -48.74 13.76 4.62
C ARG A 519 -49.22 13.89 6.07
N GLY A 520 -50.39 13.33 6.43
CA GLY A 520 -50.90 13.36 7.81
C GLY A 520 -50.39 12.23 8.71
N ARG A 521 -50.09 11.05 8.16
CA ARG A 521 -49.74 9.86 8.97
C ARG A 521 -48.27 9.78 9.39
N GLY A 522 -47.39 10.56 8.78
CA GLY A 522 -45.95 10.56 9.07
C GLY A 522 -45.57 11.38 10.31
N GLU A 523 -46.33 12.44 10.60
CA GLU A 523 -46.08 13.30 11.77
C GLU A 523 -46.65 12.69 13.06
N GLU A 524 -47.83 12.07 13.02
CA GLU A 524 -48.38 11.29 14.16
C GLU A 524 -47.46 10.13 14.53
N ARG A 525 -46.96 9.36 13.54
CA ARG A 525 -46.02 8.25 13.80
C ARG A 525 -44.69 8.70 14.41
N ARG A 526 -44.18 9.88 14.04
CA ARG A 526 -42.95 10.45 14.64
C ARG A 526 -43.19 11.00 16.05
N GLY A 527 -44.41 11.43 16.35
CA GLY A 527 -44.84 11.77 17.71
C GLY A 527 -44.89 10.53 18.60
N GLU A 528 -45.57 9.48 18.14
CA GLU A 528 -45.71 8.20 18.85
C GLU A 528 -44.36 7.49 19.07
N GLU A 529 -43.43 7.55 18.11
CA GLU A 529 -42.08 6.98 18.27
C GLU A 529 -41.24 7.75 19.29
N ARG A 530 -41.43 9.07 19.42
CA ARG A 530 -40.74 9.89 20.42
C ARG A 530 -41.34 9.70 21.81
N GLU A 531 -42.66 9.52 21.93
CA GLU A 531 -43.32 9.17 23.19
C GLU A 531 -42.94 7.76 23.65
N ARG A 532 -42.94 6.74 22.76
CA ARG A 532 -42.47 5.38 23.09
C ARG A 532 -41.03 5.35 23.56
N ARG A 533 -40.14 6.12 22.92
CA ARG A 533 -38.73 6.22 23.33
C ARG A 533 -38.53 7.01 24.63
N GLY A 534 -39.49 7.86 24.99
CA GLY A 534 -39.56 8.55 26.28
C GLY A 534 -40.09 7.64 27.40
N GLU A 535 -41.09 6.80 27.11
CA GLU A 535 -41.65 5.80 28.03
C GLU A 535 -40.68 4.64 28.29
N GLU A 536 -39.94 4.17 27.27
CA GLU A 536 -38.87 3.16 27.45
C GLU A 536 -37.75 3.66 28.37
N ARG A 537 -37.34 4.92 28.23
CA ARG A 537 -36.31 5.53 29.10
C ARG A 537 -36.80 5.70 30.54
N ARG A 538 -38.07 6.07 30.75
CA ARG A 538 -38.69 6.11 32.09
C ARG A 538 -38.90 4.72 32.69
N GLY A 539 -39.12 3.70 31.84
CA GLY A 539 -39.20 2.30 32.24
C GLY A 539 -37.85 1.72 32.67
N GLU A 540 -36.77 2.10 31.98
CA GLU A 540 -35.40 1.71 32.34
C GLU A 540 -34.91 2.41 33.63
N GLU A 541 -35.24 3.68 33.84
CA GLU A 541 -34.93 4.39 35.10
C GLU A 541 -35.66 3.76 36.30
N ARG A 542 -36.94 3.39 36.14
CA ARG A 542 -37.71 2.69 37.20
C ARG A 542 -37.20 1.27 37.47
N ARG A 543 -36.78 0.52 36.44
CA ARG A 543 -36.13 -0.80 36.62
C ARG A 543 -34.74 -0.70 37.24
N GLY A 544 -34.05 0.42 37.06
CA GLY A 544 -32.77 0.72 37.73
C GLY A 544 -32.94 1.01 39.23
N GLU A 545 -34.03 1.68 39.63
CA GLU A 545 -34.35 1.94 41.03
C GLU A 545 -34.86 0.68 41.76
N GLU A 546 -35.66 -0.18 41.12
CA GLU A 546 -36.09 -1.46 41.72
C GLU A 546 -34.90 -2.41 41.97
N ARG A 547 -33.89 -2.41 41.10
CA ARG A 547 -32.67 -3.23 41.27
C ARG A 547 -31.75 -2.72 42.39
N ARG A 548 -31.69 -1.41 42.61
CA ARG A 548 -30.94 -0.83 43.74
C ARG A 548 -31.61 -1.09 45.10
N GLY A 549 -32.95 -1.19 45.13
CA GLY A 549 -33.69 -1.57 46.34
C GLY A 549 -33.57 -3.05 46.72
N GLU A 550 -33.26 -3.95 45.78
CA GLU A 550 -33.02 -5.37 46.05
C GLU A 550 -31.59 -5.68 46.53
N GLU A 551 -30.59 -4.88 46.13
CA GLU A 551 -29.20 -5.03 46.60
C GLU A 551 -29.01 -4.58 48.05
N GLU A 552 -29.72 -3.55 48.52
CA GLU A 552 -29.65 -3.11 49.93
C GLU A 552 -30.34 -4.08 50.91
N ARG A 553 -31.20 -5.00 50.43
CA ARG A 553 -31.86 -6.02 51.26
C ARG A 553 -31.08 -7.33 51.42
N ARG A 554 -29.95 -7.50 50.72
CA ARG A 554 -29.10 -8.71 50.82
C ARG A 554 -27.80 -8.52 51.63
N GLY A 555 -27.54 -7.32 52.16
CA GLY A 555 -26.32 -6.98 52.90
C GLY A 555 -26.33 -7.24 54.41
N GLY A 556 -27.34 -7.92 54.95
CA GLY A 556 -27.48 -8.12 56.39
C GLY A 556 -27.79 -9.56 56.75
N GLU A 557 -26.79 -10.44 56.75
CA GLU A 557 -26.73 -11.58 57.66
C GLU A 557 -25.40 -12.37 57.55
N ARG A 558 -24.77 -12.57 58.72
CA ARG A 558 -23.79 -13.62 59.10
C ARG A 558 -22.29 -13.32 58.94
N GLY A 559 -21.66 -13.16 60.10
CA GLY A 559 -20.21 -13.21 60.29
C GLY A 559 -19.75 -13.17 61.75
N GLU A 560 -20.47 -13.78 62.70
CA GLU A 560 -19.88 -14.33 63.94
C GLU A 560 -19.63 -15.83 63.63
N GLU A 561 -18.53 -16.50 63.98
CA GLU A 561 -17.75 -16.52 65.20
C GLU A 561 -16.54 -17.46 64.96
N ARG A 562 -15.36 -17.17 65.55
CA ARG A 562 -14.52 -18.09 66.37
C ARG A 562 -13.02 -17.72 66.38
N ARG A 563 -12.58 -17.33 67.59
CA ARG A 563 -11.44 -17.82 68.41
C ARG A 563 -10.20 -18.32 67.62
N GLY A 564 -8.97 -17.87 67.83
CA GLY A 564 -8.32 -17.39 69.05
C GLY A 564 -7.07 -18.26 69.27
N GLU A 565 -5.88 -17.66 69.35
CA GLU A 565 -4.61 -18.10 69.98
C GLU A 565 -3.47 -17.19 69.46
N GLU A 566 -3.03 -16.17 70.20
CA GLU A 566 -1.92 -16.19 71.18
C GLU A 566 -0.56 -16.64 70.62
N ARG A 567 0.35 -15.69 70.33
CA ARG A 567 1.57 -15.40 71.12
C ARG A 567 2.71 -14.75 70.32
N GLU A 568 3.18 -13.63 70.90
CA GLU A 568 4.57 -13.22 71.17
C GLU A 568 5.65 -13.24 70.06
N GLY A 569 6.24 -12.06 69.84
CA GLY A 569 7.56 -11.92 69.20
C GLY A 569 7.97 -10.48 68.92
N ARG A 570 8.53 -9.80 69.93
CA ARG A 570 9.33 -8.54 69.91
C ARG A 570 10.13 -8.36 68.59
N GLY A 571 10.24 -7.15 68.00
CA GLY A 571 11.14 -6.06 68.43
C GLY A 571 12.59 -6.41 68.05
N GLU A 572 13.31 -5.75 67.14
CA GLU A 572 13.99 -4.43 67.22
C GLU A 572 14.64 -4.15 65.83
N ARG A 573 14.67 -2.91 65.27
CA ARG A 573 15.80 -1.92 65.27
C ARG A 573 17.19 -2.58 65.13
N GLU A 574 18.09 -2.22 64.20
CA GLU A 574 18.91 -0.98 64.02
C GLU A 574 19.59 -1.04 62.62
N ARG A 575 19.69 -0.01 61.77
CA ARG A 575 20.70 1.08 61.66
C ARG A 575 22.18 0.74 61.99
N GLY A 576 22.97 0.53 60.93
CA GLY A 576 24.13 1.36 60.52
C GLY A 576 25.43 1.41 61.34
N GLU A 577 26.56 1.38 60.58
CA GLU A 577 27.95 1.78 60.94
C GLU A 577 28.72 0.73 61.79
N GLY A 578 29.99 0.33 61.58
CA GLY A 578 31.14 0.83 60.84
C GLY A 578 32.33 0.95 61.81
N GLU A 579 33.34 0.08 61.75
CA GLU A 579 34.72 0.20 62.35
C GLU A 579 35.49 -1.10 62.04
N GLU A 580 36.50 -1.13 61.16
CA GLU A 580 37.95 -0.81 61.31
C GLU A 580 38.74 -1.63 62.37
N ARG A 581 39.75 -2.37 61.88
CA ARG A 581 41.01 -2.85 62.50
C ARG A 581 40.99 -4.14 63.34
N GLU A 582 41.56 -5.20 62.77
CA GLU A 582 42.95 -5.65 63.02
C GLU A 582 43.54 -6.32 61.78
#